data_AF-A0A8T7KEA4-F1
#
_entry.id   AF-A0A8T7KEA4-F1
#
_cell.length_a   1.000
_cell.length_b   1.000
_cell.length_c   1.000
_cell.angle_alpha   90.00
_cell.angle_beta   90.00
_cell.angle_gamma   90.00
#
_symmetry.space_group_name_H-M   'P 1'
#
loop_
_entity.id
_entity.type
_entity.pdbx_description
1 polymer ?
#
loop_
_entity_poly.entity_id
_entity_poly.type
_entity_poly.pdbx_seq_one_letter_code
_entity_poly.pdbx_strand_id
1 'polypeptide(L)'
;PPLEPPALRPGPLPAPQLAGAATLAAEAVAPHPGVGRGAGARGTGWIATIVLAVLAGGLAVGLGFVLAGRGTSGDATPVPPPPATPSSTATTAPSPIASPEPPSPTSLPPSPTSEPPTPIAPPPTSPPTETPAATATATASPTPTATETASPTPTATETASPTPSATPAEVACPDGLLQGGFGRLFKANVNVRVGLGCPLAAEVAGAGSVQFFERGTMFYWDEANRTRWRDYVFVFEGRDEGAYLALSATAVAALGPEPTPGSAPDQPARGFGRVYFYQPGVSEALGAWTSPEIALRDDTLGVIQFFEQGTMIYTSIYRSAGRASIFVLYNSGMFERYDDSFGG
;
A
#
# COMPACT_ATOMS: atom_id res chain seq x y z
N PRO A 1 -16.93 3.82 61.46
CA PRO A 1 -16.23 4.00 60.16
C PRO A 1 -16.54 2.84 59.21
N PRO A 2 -17.17 3.09 58.06
CA PRO A 2 -17.45 2.04 57.08
C PRO A 2 -16.15 1.65 56.37
N LEU A 3 -15.95 0.33 56.17
CA LEU A 3 -14.82 -0.23 55.45
C LEU A 3 -14.92 0.16 53.97
N GLU A 4 -13.94 0.92 53.49
CA GLU A 4 -13.81 1.30 52.08
C GLU A 4 -13.39 0.07 51.25
N PRO A 5 -14.10 -0.25 50.14
CA PRO A 5 -13.76 -1.40 49.31
C PRO A 5 -12.44 -1.17 48.54
N PRO A 6 -11.64 -2.22 48.30
CA PRO A 6 -10.35 -2.08 47.64
C PRO A 6 -10.50 -1.60 46.19
N ALA A 7 -9.68 -0.61 45.83
CA ALA A 7 -9.56 -0.10 44.47
C ALA A 7 -9.14 -1.23 43.51
N LEU A 8 -10.04 -1.58 42.60
CA LEU A 8 -9.77 -2.46 41.47
C LEU A 8 -8.72 -1.78 40.57
N ARG A 9 -7.51 -2.32 40.56
CA ARG A 9 -6.51 -1.98 39.55
C ARG A 9 -7.06 -2.41 38.18
N PRO A 10 -7.07 -1.52 37.15
CA PRO A 10 -7.38 -1.95 35.79
C PRO A 10 -6.33 -2.99 35.37
N GLY A 11 -6.81 -4.20 35.08
CA GLY A 11 -5.97 -5.25 34.51
C GLY A 11 -5.44 -4.83 33.14
N PRO A 12 -4.36 -5.47 32.66
CA PRO A 12 -3.83 -5.21 31.32
C PRO A 12 -4.93 -5.42 30.28
N LEU A 13 -5.10 -4.42 29.40
CA LEU A 13 -5.99 -4.52 28.26
C LEU A 13 -5.61 -5.75 27.41
N PRO A 14 -6.57 -6.58 26.98
CA PRO A 14 -6.27 -7.68 26.08
C PRO A 14 -5.69 -7.13 24.78
N ALA A 15 -4.61 -7.74 24.30
CA ALA A 15 -4.08 -7.46 22.97
C ALA A 15 -5.20 -7.61 21.93
N PRO A 16 -5.25 -6.76 20.88
CA PRO A 16 -6.22 -6.91 19.81
C PRO A 16 -6.08 -8.31 19.21
N GLN A 17 -7.13 -9.12 19.33
CA GLN A 17 -7.19 -10.38 18.61
C GLN A 17 -7.23 -10.06 17.13
N LEU A 18 -6.13 -10.34 16.43
CA LEU A 18 -6.10 -10.50 14.99
C LEU A 18 -7.24 -11.45 14.61
N ALA A 19 -8.23 -10.91 13.90
CA ALA A 19 -9.26 -11.71 13.25
C ALA A 19 -8.56 -12.79 12.42
N GLY A 20 -8.86 -14.04 12.76
CA GLY A 20 -8.07 -15.19 12.35
C GLY A 20 -7.82 -15.28 10.85
N ALA A 21 -6.63 -15.76 10.52
CA ALA A 21 -6.36 -16.38 9.24
C ALA A 21 -7.39 -17.49 9.03
N ALA A 22 -8.38 -17.24 8.16
CA ALA A 22 -9.32 -18.25 7.73
C ALA A 22 -8.55 -19.33 6.96
N THR A 23 -8.28 -20.45 7.62
CA THR A 23 -7.88 -21.70 6.98
C THR A 23 -9.06 -22.15 6.12
N LEU A 24 -9.02 -21.87 4.81
CA LEU A 24 -9.96 -22.47 3.86
C LEU A 24 -9.52 -23.91 3.62
N ALA A 25 -10.17 -24.83 4.33
CA ALA A 25 -10.20 -26.24 3.97
C ALA A 25 -10.90 -26.38 2.60
N ALA A 26 -10.21 -27.03 1.66
CA ALA A 26 -10.77 -27.40 0.38
C ALA A 26 -11.80 -28.53 0.58
N GLU A 27 -13.08 -28.18 0.57
CA GLU A 27 -14.15 -29.18 0.50
C GLU A 27 -14.33 -29.63 -0.96
N ALA A 28 -13.90 -30.86 -1.24
CA ALA A 28 -14.09 -31.52 -2.52
C ALA A 28 -15.56 -31.87 -2.70
N VAL A 29 -16.27 -31.11 -3.54
CA VAL A 29 -17.65 -31.41 -3.95
C VAL A 29 -17.62 -32.45 -5.07
N ALA A 30 -18.14 -33.64 -4.77
CA ALA A 30 -18.42 -34.70 -5.73
C ALA A 30 -19.62 -34.33 -6.64
N PRO A 31 -19.68 -34.85 -7.89
CA PRO A 31 -20.65 -34.41 -8.89
C PRO A 31 -22.04 -35.05 -8.70
N HIS A 32 -23.09 -34.23 -8.75
CA HIS A 32 -24.48 -34.70 -8.92
C HIS A 32 -24.85 -34.82 -10.41
N PRO A 33 -25.61 -35.87 -10.80
CA PRO A 33 -25.99 -36.09 -12.18
C PRO A 33 -27.29 -35.35 -12.56
N GLY A 34 -27.22 -34.65 -13.71
CA GLY A 34 -28.22 -34.63 -14.77
C GLY A 34 -29.66 -34.18 -14.48
N VAL A 35 -30.05 -33.05 -15.08
CA VAL A 35 -31.34 -32.87 -15.78
C VAL A 35 -31.09 -31.97 -16.99
N GLY A 36 -31.52 -32.43 -18.16
CA GLY A 36 -31.22 -31.79 -19.45
C GLY A 36 -32.30 -30.86 -20.01
N ARG A 37 -32.09 -30.58 -21.30
CA ARG A 37 -32.91 -29.88 -22.31
C ARG A 37 -32.83 -28.34 -22.34
N GLY A 38 -32.31 -27.86 -23.47
CA GLY A 38 -32.46 -26.48 -23.93
C GLY A 38 -31.57 -26.20 -25.13
N ALA A 39 -32.02 -26.63 -26.32
CA ALA A 39 -31.34 -26.42 -27.59
C ALA A 39 -31.19 -24.94 -27.95
N GLY A 40 -30.03 -24.55 -28.47
CA GLY A 40 -29.75 -23.20 -28.95
C GLY A 40 -28.39 -23.12 -29.64
N ALA A 41 -28.28 -23.78 -30.80
CA ALA A 41 -27.11 -23.74 -31.65
C ALA A 41 -26.96 -22.35 -32.30
N ARG A 42 -25.74 -21.76 -32.23
CA ARG A 42 -25.05 -20.97 -33.28
C ARG A 42 -23.80 -20.32 -32.70
N GLY A 43 -22.62 -20.61 -33.27
CA GLY A 43 -21.47 -19.70 -33.18
C GLY A 43 -20.09 -20.24 -32.78
N THR A 44 -19.77 -21.53 -32.98
CA THR A 44 -18.41 -22.07 -32.77
C THR A 44 -17.76 -22.40 -34.12
N GLY A 45 -16.98 -21.46 -34.66
CA GLY A 45 -16.36 -21.63 -35.99
C GLY A 45 -15.18 -20.73 -36.33
N TRP A 46 -14.47 -20.15 -35.35
CA TRP A 46 -13.31 -19.28 -35.66
C TRP A 46 -11.99 -19.68 -34.98
N ILE A 47 -12.01 -20.56 -33.98
CA ILE A 47 -10.81 -20.92 -33.19
C ILE A 47 -9.95 -22.00 -33.90
N ALA A 48 -10.54 -22.80 -34.81
CA ALA A 48 -9.81 -23.85 -35.52
C ALA A 48 -8.85 -23.32 -36.61
N THR A 49 -8.98 -22.07 -37.05
CA THR A 49 -8.12 -21.46 -38.08
C THR A 49 -6.82 -20.87 -37.52
N ILE A 50 -6.76 -20.51 -36.24
CA ILE A 50 -5.54 -19.89 -35.66
C ILE A 50 -4.49 -20.95 -35.29
N VAL A 51 -4.92 -22.14 -34.86
CA VAL A 51 -3.97 -23.20 -34.45
C VAL A 51 -3.23 -23.81 -35.66
N LEU A 52 -3.83 -23.80 -36.86
CA LEU A 52 -3.17 -24.32 -38.06
C LEU A 52 -2.13 -23.35 -38.68
N ALA A 53 -2.27 -22.04 -38.45
CA ALA A 53 -1.33 -21.03 -38.98
C ALA A 53 -0.02 -20.96 -38.16
N VAL A 54 -0.07 -21.23 -36.85
CA VAL A 54 1.12 -21.21 -35.99
C VAL A 54 2.01 -22.45 -36.22
N LEU A 55 1.42 -23.59 -36.58
CA LEU A 55 2.17 -24.81 -36.89
C LEU A 55 2.88 -24.79 -38.26
N ALA A 56 2.42 -23.95 -39.21
CA ALA A 56 3.08 -23.76 -40.50
C ALA A 56 4.16 -22.65 -40.48
N GLY A 57 4.03 -21.64 -39.62
CA GLY A 57 4.99 -20.53 -39.51
C GLY A 57 6.21 -20.80 -38.61
N GLY A 58 6.13 -21.79 -37.71
CA GLY A 58 7.18 -22.08 -36.72
C GLY A 58 8.39 -22.87 -37.23
N LEU A 59 8.41 -23.29 -38.50
CA LEU A 59 9.45 -24.18 -39.04
C LEU A 59 10.54 -23.46 -39.88
N ALA A 60 10.52 -22.13 -39.96
CA ALA A 60 11.44 -21.36 -40.82
C ALA A 60 12.54 -20.57 -40.08
N VAL A 61 12.63 -20.62 -38.74
CA VAL A 61 13.63 -19.86 -37.97
C VAL A 61 14.64 -20.78 -37.23
N GLY A 62 14.53 -22.09 -37.40
CA GLY A 62 15.31 -23.10 -36.68
C GLY A 62 16.50 -23.72 -37.42
N LEU A 63 17.15 -23.02 -38.36
CA LEU A 63 18.36 -23.52 -39.03
C LEU A 63 19.29 -22.35 -39.38
N GLY A 64 20.19 -22.00 -38.47
CA GLY A 64 21.18 -20.97 -38.79
C GLY A 64 22.24 -20.66 -37.75
N PHE A 65 22.49 -21.50 -36.75
CA PHE A 65 23.54 -21.19 -35.75
C PHE A 65 24.24 -22.42 -35.18
N VAL A 66 24.75 -23.28 -36.04
CA VAL A 66 25.80 -24.26 -35.66
C VAL A 66 26.72 -24.46 -36.86
N LEU A 67 27.88 -23.78 -36.89
CA LEU A 67 29.17 -24.22 -37.48
C LEU A 67 30.13 -23.04 -37.69
N ALA A 68 31.03 -22.81 -36.73
CA ALA A 68 32.43 -22.35 -36.88
C ALA A 68 32.90 -21.88 -35.48
N GLY A 69 33.92 -22.41 -34.81
CA GLY A 69 35.10 -23.09 -35.33
C GLY A 69 36.33 -22.19 -35.25
N ARG A 70 36.85 -21.98 -34.03
CA ARG A 70 38.27 -22.03 -33.65
C ARG A 70 39.33 -21.52 -34.66
N GLY A 71 40.02 -20.43 -34.32
CA GLY A 71 41.49 -20.35 -34.50
C GLY A 71 42.08 -19.23 -35.36
N THR A 72 43.18 -18.68 -34.81
CA THR A 72 44.36 -18.05 -35.46
C THR A 72 44.30 -16.61 -35.97
N SER A 73 45.09 -15.79 -35.27
CA SER A 73 46.18 -14.94 -35.79
C SER A 73 45.84 -13.72 -36.65
N GLY A 74 46.06 -12.55 -36.02
CA GLY A 74 46.73 -11.38 -36.59
C GLY A 74 46.47 -11.04 -38.05
N ASP A 75 45.53 -10.12 -38.28
CA ASP A 75 45.67 -9.15 -39.35
C ASP A 75 44.97 -7.85 -38.97
N ALA A 76 45.62 -6.73 -39.27
CA ALA A 76 45.18 -5.39 -38.92
C ALA A 76 43.93 -5.00 -39.72
N THR A 77 42.77 -5.06 -39.08
CA THR A 77 41.52 -4.58 -39.68
C THR A 77 41.57 -3.04 -39.82
N PRO A 78 41.24 -2.47 -40.99
CA PRO A 78 41.22 -1.03 -41.20
C PRO A 78 40.17 -0.36 -40.32
N VAL A 79 40.57 0.78 -39.74
CA VAL A 79 39.71 1.69 -38.96
C VAL A 79 38.46 2.02 -39.79
N PRO A 80 37.24 1.80 -39.27
CA PRO A 80 36.03 2.17 -39.98
C PRO A 80 35.96 3.69 -40.16
N PRO A 81 35.46 4.18 -41.32
CA PRO A 81 35.27 5.61 -41.54
C PRO A 81 34.26 6.18 -40.53
N PRO A 82 34.42 7.46 -40.14
CA PRO A 82 33.56 8.09 -39.15
C PRO A 82 32.08 8.03 -39.59
N PRO A 83 31.13 7.89 -38.63
CA PRO A 83 29.71 7.88 -38.92
C PRO A 83 29.30 9.11 -39.71
N ALA A 84 28.61 8.90 -40.83
CA ALA A 84 28.04 9.98 -41.62
C ALA A 84 27.08 10.79 -40.76
N THR A 85 27.32 12.10 -40.72
CA THR A 85 26.47 13.09 -40.05
C THR A 85 25.05 12.99 -40.63
N PRO A 86 24.00 12.83 -39.81
CA PRO A 86 22.64 12.77 -40.33
C PRO A 86 22.29 14.10 -41.01
N SER A 87 21.93 14.01 -42.28
CA SER A 87 21.40 15.11 -43.07
C SER A 87 20.04 15.50 -42.52
N SER A 88 19.92 16.76 -42.11
CA SER A 88 18.67 17.37 -41.66
C SER A 88 17.65 17.36 -42.80
N THR A 89 16.74 16.40 -42.77
CA THR A 89 15.56 16.43 -43.62
C THR A 89 14.69 17.59 -43.13
N ALA A 90 14.56 18.62 -43.96
CA ALA A 90 13.67 19.74 -43.71
C ALA A 90 12.23 19.23 -43.64
N THR A 91 11.69 19.15 -42.43
CA THR A 91 10.27 18.92 -42.18
C THR A 91 9.48 20.07 -42.77
N THR A 92 8.69 19.76 -43.80
CA THR A 92 7.69 20.66 -44.38
C THR A 92 6.75 21.14 -43.28
N ALA A 93 6.71 22.44 -43.06
CA ALA A 93 5.81 23.09 -42.12
C ALA A 93 4.35 22.78 -42.50
N PRO A 94 3.51 22.28 -41.57
CA PRO A 94 2.09 22.15 -41.83
C PRO A 94 1.48 23.53 -42.05
N SER A 95 0.58 23.63 -43.05
CA SER A 95 -0.23 24.82 -43.28
C SER A 95 -0.98 25.23 -42.02
N PRO A 96 -1.15 26.54 -41.76
CA PRO A 96 -1.93 27.03 -40.63
C PRO A 96 -3.37 26.55 -40.76
N ILE A 97 -3.77 25.63 -39.89
CA ILE A 97 -5.19 25.32 -39.67
C ILE A 97 -5.80 26.58 -39.07
N ALA A 98 -6.82 27.12 -39.74
CA ALA A 98 -7.58 28.26 -39.28
C ALA A 98 -8.07 28.00 -37.85
N SER A 99 -7.70 28.92 -36.94
CA SER A 99 -8.20 28.93 -35.58
C SER A 99 -9.73 28.94 -35.63
N PRO A 100 -10.42 27.98 -34.98
CA PRO A 100 -11.86 28.08 -34.85
C PRO A 100 -12.18 29.39 -34.12
N GLU A 101 -13.11 30.15 -34.70
CA GLU A 101 -13.64 31.37 -34.13
C GLU A 101 -14.21 31.05 -32.73
N PRO A 102 -13.83 31.82 -31.69
CA PRO A 102 -14.31 31.58 -30.34
C PRO A 102 -15.84 31.64 -30.32
N PRO A 103 -16.54 30.68 -29.68
CA PRO A 103 -17.99 30.73 -29.59
C PRO A 103 -18.39 32.04 -28.92
N SER A 104 -19.28 32.77 -29.60
CA SER A 104 -19.89 34.00 -29.09
C SER A 104 -20.46 33.75 -27.69
N PRO A 105 -20.22 34.63 -26.71
CA PRO A 105 -20.67 34.40 -25.33
C PRO A 105 -22.19 34.35 -25.29
N THR A 106 -22.74 33.16 -25.08
CA THR A 106 -24.14 32.99 -24.70
C THR A 106 -24.34 33.73 -23.39
N SER A 107 -25.09 34.83 -23.44
CA SER A 107 -25.49 35.62 -22.28
C SER A 107 -26.18 34.71 -21.26
N LEU A 108 -25.52 34.49 -20.13
CA LEU A 108 -26.10 33.79 -18.99
C LEU A 108 -27.34 34.57 -18.50
N PRO A 109 -28.43 33.87 -18.14
CA PRO A 109 -29.60 34.51 -17.52
C PRO A 109 -29.20 35.20 -16.20
N PRO A 110 -29.89 36.29 -15.82
CA PRO A 110 -29.56 37.04 -14.61
C PRO A 110 -29.66 36.12 -13.39
N SER A 111 -28.56 36.08 -12.63
CA SER A 111 -28.50 35.41 -11.33
C SER A 111 -29.59 35.96 -10.40
N PRO A 112 -30.36 35.11 -9.69
CA PRO A 112 -31.31 35.59 -8.71
C PRO A 112 -30.56 36.40 -7.65
N THR A 113 -30.99 37.64 -7.47
CA THR A 113 -30.55 38.51 -6.37
C THR A 113 -30.99 37.86 -5.06
N SER A 114 -30.04 37.31 -4.31
CA SER A 114 -30.28 36.85 -2.95
C SER A 114 -30.70 38.04 -2.09
N GLU A 115 -31.91 37.98 -1.54
CA GLU A 115 -32.35 38.93 -0.52
C GLU A 115 -31.40 38.90 0.69
N PRO A 116 -31.10 40.06 1.28
CA PRO A 116 -30.28 40.15 2.49
C PRO A 116 -30.93 39.34 3.62
N PRO A 117 -30.15 38.50 4.35
CA PRO A 117 -30.70 37.73 5.45
C PRO A 117 -31.25 38.67 6.52
N THR A 118 -32.52 38.48 6.87
CA THR A 118 -33.16 39.11 8.02
C THR A 118 -32.30 38.88 9.26
N PRO A 119 -31.96 39.91 10.04
CA PRO A 119 -31.16 39.75 11.25
C PRO A 119 -31.91 38.86 12.25
N ILE A 120 -31.40 37.64 12.46
CA ILE A 120 -31.90 36.72 13.47
C ILE A 120 -31.46 37.28 14.83
N ALA A 121 -32.43 37.54 15.70
CA ALA A 121 -32.20 38.00 17.07
C ALA A 121 -31.25 37.04 17.82
N PRO A 122 -30.31 37.56 18.62
CA PRO A 122 -29.40 36.71 19.37
C PRO A 122 -30.18 35.78 20.31
N PRO A 123 -29.80 34.49 20.39
CA PRO A 123 -30.41 33.56 21.33
C PRO A 123 -30.23 34.07 22.78
N PRO A 124 -31.19 33.80 23.68
CA PRO A 124 -31.11 34.24 25.07
C PRO A 124 -29.85 33.71 25.74
N THR A 125 -29.05 34.63 26.28
CA THR A 125 -27.85 34.34 27.06
C THR A 125 -28.22 33.46 28.25
N SER A 126 -27.74 32.22 28.28
CA SER A 126 -27.89 31.32 29.41
C SER A 126 -27.31 31.95 30.68
N PRO A 127 -27.96 31.83 31.84
CA PRO A 127 -27.43 32.31 33.11
C PRO A 127 -26.09 31.62 33.43
N PRO A 128 -25.17 32.30 34.14
CA PRO A 128 -23.89 31.72 34.51
C PRO A 128 -24.12 30.49 35.39
N THR A 129 -23.64 29.34 34.92
CA THR A 129 -23.52 28.13 35.73
C THR A 129 -22.50 28.40 36.82
N GLU A 130 -22.93 28.43 38.08
CA GLU A 130 -22.05 28.60 39.23
C GLU A 130 -21.05 27.44 39.29
N THR A 131 -19.77 27.77 39.13
CA THR A 131 -18.65 26.86 39.33
C THR A 131 -18.57 26.50 40.82
N PRO A 132 -18.70 25.22 41.21
CA PRO A 132 -18.54 24.84 42.61
C PRO A 132 -17.10 25.11 43.07
N ALA A 133 -16.96 25.89 44.13
CA ALA A 133 -15.69 26.15 44.78
C ALA A 133 -15.14 24.84 45.39
N ALA A 134 -14.06 24.32 44.81
CA ALA A 134 -13.35 23.17 45.36
C ALA A 134 -12.74 23.54 46.73
N THR A 135 -13.31 22.97 47.80
CA THR A 135 -12.76 23.07 49.15
C THR A 135 -11.56 22.14 49.26
N ALA A 136 -10.35 22.69 49.28
CA ALA A 136 -9.13 21.90 49.49
C ALA A 136 -9.02 21.49 50.96
N THR A 137 -9.43 20.27 51.30
CA THR A 137 -9.12 19.65 52.60
C THR A 137 -7.70 19.08 52.54
N ALA A 138 -6.74 19.80 53.13
CA ALA A 138 -5.38 19.31 53.34
C ALA A 138 -5.41 18.11 54.31
N THR A 139 -5.34 16.90 53.76
CA THR A 139 -5.17 15.67 54.56
C THR A 139 -3.67 15.48 54.79
N ALA A 140 -3.26 15.50 56.07
CA ALA A 140 -1.88 15.27 56.45
C ALA A 140 -1.41 13.89 55.96
N SER A 141 -0.39 13.90 55.10
CA SER A 141 0.26 12.70 54.60
C SER A 141 0.99 12.00 55.76
N PRO A 142 0.75 10.71 56.04
CA PRO A 142 1.54 9.97 57.01
C PRO A 142 2.99 9.89 56.54
N THR A 143 3.92 10.22 57.43
CA THR A 143 5.36 10.00 57.22
C THR A 143 5.61 8.50 57.08
N PRO A 144 6.12 8.00 55.94
CA PRO A 144 6.47 6.60 55.81
C PRO A 144 7.68 6.29 56.71
N THR A 145 7.46 5.45 57.72
CA THR A 145 8.56 4.81 58.46
C THR A 145 9.29 3.88 57.50
N ALA A 146 10.55 4.19 57.19
CA ALA A 146 11.42 3.32 56.41
C ALA A 146 11.69 2.03 57.21
N THR A 147 10.99 0.95 56.88
CA THR A 147 11.36 -0.40 57.32
C THR A 147 12.47 -0.87 56.39
N GLU A 148 13.71 -0.86 56.87
CA GLU A 148 14.83 -1.49 56.19
C GLU A 148 14.57 -2.99 56.07
N THR A 149 14.06 -3.41 54.91
CA THR A 149 13.94 -4.82 54.56
C THR A 149 15.29 -5.25 54.00
N ALA A 150 15.93 -6.21 54.66
CA ALA A 150 17.19 -6.79 54.20
C ALA A 150 17.06 -7.24 52.74
N SER A 151 17.80 -6.58 51.85
CA SER A 151 17.84 -6.89 50.43
C SER A 151 18.40 -8.31 50.26
N PRO A 152 17.68 -9.25 49.63
CA PRO A 152 18.22 -10.58 49.39
C PRO A 152 19.46 -10.47 48.51
N THR A 153 20.56 -11.05 48.97
CA THR A 153 21.80 -11.16 48.20
C THR A 153 21.48 -11.78 46.84
N PRO A 154 21.77 -11.10 45.71
CA PRO A 154 21.49 -11.63 44.39
C PRO A 154 22.29 -12.92 44.21
N THR A 155 21.57 -14.04 44.09
CA THR A 155 22.17 -15.30 43.67
C THR A 155 22.49 -15.19 42.19
N ALA A 156 23.78 -15.20 41.84
CA ALA A 156 24.23 -15.20 40.46
C ALA A 156 23.66 -16.43 39.76
N THR A 157 22.61 -16.23 38.98
CA THR A 157 22.09 -17.26 38.08
C THR A 157 23.03 -17.30 36.91
N GLU A 158 23.76 -18.40 36.76
CA GLU A 158 24.61 -18.63 35.59
C GLU A 158 23.73 -18.55 34.34
N THR A 159 23.87 -17.44 33.61
CA THR A 159 23.20 -17.24 32.34
C THR A 159 23.89 -18.16 31.36
N ALA A 160 23.21 -19.23 30.96
CA ALA A 160 23.72 -20.15 29.95
C ALA A 160 24.17 -19.34 28.73
N SER A 161 25.43 -19.53 28.34
CA SER A 161 25.98 -18.92 27.13
C SER A 161 25.07 -19.26 25.95
N PRO A 162 24.59 -18.27 25.18
CA PRO A 162 23.68 -18.54 24.08
C PRO A 162 24.36 -19.50 23.12
N THR A 163 23.73 -20.65 22.89
CA THR A 163 24.17 -21.58 21.84
C THR A 163 24.16 -20.81 20.52
N PRO A 164 25.25 -20.85 19.72
CA PRO A 164 25.31 -20.10 18.47
C PRO A 164 24.10 -20.45 17.62
N SER A 165 23.28 -19.45 17.31
CA SER A 165 22.12 -19.60 16.44
C SER A 165 22.62 -20.10 15.09
N ALA A 166 22.04 -21.20 14.61
CA ALA A 166 22.39 -21.76 13.31
C ALA A 166 22.28 -20.67 12.24
N THR A 167 23.30 -20.57 11.39
CA THR A 167 23.28 -19.71 10.21
C THR A 167 22.02 -20.04 9.40
N PRO A 168 21.13 -19.08 9.13
CA PRO A 168 19.92 -19.34 8.37
C PRO A 168 20.26 -20.00 7.03
N ALA A 169 19.62 -21.13 6.73
CA ALA A 169 19.78 -21.78 5.44
C ALA A 169 19.33 -20.82 4.34
N GLU A 170 20.13 -20.71 3.27
CA GLU A 170 19.79 -19.85 2.15
C GLU A 170 18.55 -20.39 1.43
N VAL A 171 17.46 -19.62 1.46
CA VAL A 171 16.21 -19.99 0.78
C VAL A 171 16.42 -19.80 -0.72
N ALA A 172 16.54 -20.90 -1.46
CA ALA A 172 16.66 -20.89 -2.90
C ALA A 172 15.27 -20.67 -3.55
N CYS A 173 15.01 -19.44 -4.00
CA CYS A 173 13.77 -19.09 -4.68
C CYS A 173 13.88 -19.24 -6.21
N PRO A 174 12.76 -19.45 -6.92
CA PRO A 174 12.77 -19.50 -8.38
C PRO A 174 13.31 -18.19 -8.98
N ASP A 175 14.34 -18.30 -9.81
CA ASP A 175 14.89 -17.18 -10.56
C ASP A 175 13.87 -16.65 -11.58
N GLY A 176 13.89 -15.33 -11.82
CA GLY A 176 13.10 -14.67 -12.87
C GLY A 176 11.84 -13.93 -12.43
N LEU A 177 11.34 -14.18 -11.22
CA LEU A 177 10.20 -13.43 -10.66
C LEU A 177 10.60 -12.08 -10.04
N LEU A 178 11.84 -11.97 -9.56
CA LEU A 178 12.37 -10.77 -8.91
C LEU A 178 13.04 -9.86 -9.94
N GLN A 179 12.50 -8.66 -10.14
CA GLN A 179 13.03 -7.68 -11.10
C GLN A 179 13.15 -6.30 -10.43
N GLY A 180 13.67 -5.30 -11.16
CA GLY A 180 13.67 -3.90 -10.73
C GLY A 180 14.19 -3.62 -9.30
N GLY A 181 13.50 -2.73 -8.59
CA GLY A 181 13.80 -2.35 -7.22
C GLY A 181 13.57 -3.48 -6.21
N PHE A 182 12.49 -4.26 -6.35
CA PHE A 182 12.17 -5.36 -5.43
C PHE A 182 13.23 -6.46 -5.43
N GLY A 183 13.66 -6.91 -6.61
CA GLY A 183 14.69 -7.93 -6.72
C GLY A 183 16.04 -7.48 -6.18
N ARG A 184 16.39 -6.19 -6.33
CA ARG A 184 17.61 -5.62 -5.75
C ARG A 184 17.53 -5.57 -4.23
N LEU A 185 16.43 -5.05 -3.68
CA LEU A 185 16.19 -5.04 -2.23
C LEU A 185 16.22 -6.45 -1.63
N PHE A 186 15.50 -7.39 -2.23
CA PHE A 186 15.40 -8.78 -1.77
C PHE A 186 16.74 -9.52 -1.78
N LYS A 187 17.59 -9.28 -2.78
CA LYS A 187 18.94 -9.87 -2.85
C LYS A 187 19.87 -9.24 -1.81
N ALA A 188 19.82 -7.92 -1.66
CA ALA A 188 20.72 -7.17 -0.79
C ALA A 188 20.39 -7.30 0.71
N ASN A 189 19.12 -7.52 1.06
CA ASN A 189 18.67 -7.57 2.45
C ASN A 189 18.21 -8.98 2.86
N VAL A 190 19.05 -9.65 3.67
CA VAL A 190 18.77 -11.00 4.17
C VAL A 190 17.53 -11.07 5.06
N ASN A 191 17.26 -10.04 5.87
CA ASN A 191 16.10 -10.01 6.77
C ASN A 191 14.80 -9.94 5.97
N VAL A 192 14.76 -9.09 4.94
CA VAL A 192 13.63 -9.00 4.01
C VAL A 192 13.38 -10.36 3.33
N ARG A 193 14.44 -11.01 2.85
CA ARG A 193 14.33 -12.34 2.21
C ARG A 193 13.80 -13.41 3.17
N VAL A 194 14.33 -13.48 4.39
CA VAL A 194 13.87 -14.43 5.41
C VAL A 194 12.43 -14.14 5.83
N GLY A 195 12.07 -12.87 6.01
CA GLY A 195 10.74 -12.46 6.47
C GLY A 195 9.64 -12.57 5.42
N LEU A 196 9.97 -12.48 4.13
CA LEU A 196 9.00 -12.62 3.04
C LEU A 196 8.90 -14.05 2.49
N GLY A 197 9.97 -14.83 2.55
CA GLY A 197 10.06 -16.10 1.82
C GLY A 197 10.14 -15.89 0.31
N CYS A 198 9.74 -16.87 -0.48
CA CYS A 198 9.86 -16.78 -1.93
C CYS A 198 8.74 -15.97 -2.60
N PRO A 199 9.03 -15.29 -3.72
CA PRO A 199 8.01 -14.63 -4.53
C PRO A 199 7.06 -15.67 -5.12
N LEU A 200 5.75 -15.38 -5.07
CA LEU A 200 4.68 -16.24 -5.58
C LEU A 200 4.27 -15.89 -7.01
N ALA A 201 4.54 -14.66 -7.43
CA ALA A 201 4.17 -14.14 -8.74
C ALA A 201 5.15 -13.05 -9.17
N ALA A 202 5.12 -12.70 -10.46
CA ALA A 202 5.80 -11.53 -10.98
C ALA A 202 5.19 -10.24 -10.43
N GLU A 203 5.96 -9.16 -10.50
CA GLU A 203 5.53 -7.80 -10.19
C GLU A 203 4.35 -7.38 -11.08
N VAL A 204 3.36 -6.70 -10.48
CA VAL A 204 2.18 -6.18 -11.18
C VAL A 204 2.11 -4.67 -10.95
N ALA A 205 2.17 -3.90 -12.04
CA ALA A 205 1.94 -2.47 -12.01
C ALA A 205 0.43 -2.17 -12.02
N GLY A 206 0.00 -1.21 -11.21
CA GLY A 206 -1.41 -0.93 -11.01
C GLY A 206 -1.65 0.52 -10.59
N ALA A 207 -2.91 0.92 -10.73
CA ALA A 207 -3.34 2.23 -10.25
C ALA A 207 -3.47 2.20 -8.73
N GLY A 208 -3.50 3.38 -8.13
CA GLY A 208 -3.73 3.49 -6.71
C GLY A 208 -3.88 4.93 -6.26
N SER A 209 -3.87 5.11 -4.96
CA SER A 209 -3.76 6.41 -4.34
C SER A 209 -2.87 6.33 -3.11
N VAL A 210 -2.20 7.42 -2.78
CA VAL A 210 -1.43 7.55 -1.54
C VAL A 210 -1.78 8.87 -0.86
N GLN A 211 -1.88 8.86 0.47
CA GLN A 211 -2.03 10.08 1.26
C GLN A 211 -1.11 10.02 2.47
N PHE A 212 -0.38 11.12 2.71
CA PHE A 212 0.61 11.21 3.79
C PHE A 212 0.03 11.88 5.02
N PHE A 213 0.41 11.37 6.18
CA PHE A 213 0.06 11.89 7.48
C PHE A 213 1.32 12.24 8.28
N GLU A 214 1.16 12.94 9.40
CA GLU A 214 2.25 13.33 10.28
C GLU A 214 3.11 12.14 10.70
N ARG A 215 2.47 11.01 11.05
CA ARG A 215 3.13 9.81 11.60
C ARG A 215 2.91 8.55 10.78
N GLY A 216 2.24 8.63 9.64
CA GLY A 216 2.03 7.46 8.79
C GLY A 216 1.62 7.78 7.36
N THR A 217 1.14 6.76 6.67
CA THR A 217 0.71 6.84 5.27
C THR A 217 -0.49 5.90 5.06
N MET A 218 -1.47 6.34 4.27
CA MET A 218 -2.47 5.43 3.71
C MET A 218 -2.18 5.19 2.23
N PHE A 219 -2.37 3.95 1.80
CA PHE A 219 -2.20 3.53 0.41
C PHE A 219 -3.43 2.74 -0.03
N TYR A 220 -3.99 3.09 -1.19
CA TYR A 220 -5.08 2.39 -1.82
C TYR A 220 -4.57 1.71 -3.08
N TRP A 221 -4.87 0.43 -3.24
CA TRP A 221 -4.53 -0.34 -4.43
C TRP A 221 -5.77 -0.53 -5.30
N ASP A 222 -5.77 0.13 -6.47
CA ASP A 222 -6.81 0.04 -7.49
C ASP A 222 -6.30 -0.86 -8.60
N GLU A 223 -6.82 -2.08 -8.69
CA GLU A 223 -6.60 -2.83 -9.90
C GLU A 223 -7.79 -3.67 -10.28
N ALA A 224 -8.24 -3.46 -11.51
CA ALA A 224 -9.18 -4.31 -12.23
C ALA A 224 -8.70 -5.77 -12.40
N ASN A 225 -7.48 -6.10 -11.94
CA ASN A 225 -6.87 -7.41 -12.00
C ASN A 225 -7.10 -8.27 -10.76
N ARG A 226 -7.11 -9.58 -11.00
CA ARG A 226 -7.53 -10.67 -10.11
C ARG A 226 -6.53 -10.97 -8.98
N THR A 227 -5.93 -9.96 -8.36
CA THR A 227 -5.16 -10.21 -7.14
C THR A 227 -6.12 -10.39 -5.97
N ARG A 228 -5.65 -11.05 -4.90
CA ARG A 228 -6.44 -11.16 -3.66
C ARG A 228 -6.60 -9.82 -2.92
N TRP A 229 -5.84 -8.80 -3.31
CA TRP A 229 -5.79 -7.47 -2.67
C TRP A 229 -6.49 -6.39 -3.49
N ARG A 230 -7.46 -6.77 -4.33
CA ARG A 230 -8.24 -5.82 -5.10
C ARG A 230 -9.05 -4.89 -4.18
N ASP A 231 -8.95 -3.58 -4.43
CA ASP A 231 -9.66 -2.52 -3.71
C ASP A 231 -9.32 -2.48 -2.20
N TYR A 232 -8.05 -2.72 -1.85
CA TYR A 232 -7.60 -2.65 -0.46
C TYR A 232 -7.06 -1.27 -0.08
N VAL A 233 -7.34 -0.86 1.15
CA VAL A 233 -6.69 0.26 1.84
C VAL A 233 -5.70 -0.31 2.85
N PHE A 234 -4.44 0.08 2.71
CA PHE A 234 -3.36 -0.18 3.66
C PHE A 234 -3.12 1.07 4.49
N VAL A 235 -2.98 0.89 5.80
CA VAL A 235 -2.65 1.93 6.76
C VAL A 235 -1.29 1.58 7.36
N PHE A 236 -0.29 2.42 7.14
CA PHE A 236 1.06 2.26 7.68
C PHE A 236 1.21 3.15 8.91
N GLU A 237 1.26 2.54 10.09
CA GLU A 237 1.44 3.21 11.39
C GLU A 237 2.92 3.41 11.67
N GLY A 238 3.48 4.47 11.08
CA GLY A 238 4.91 4.78 11.14
C GLY A 238 5.39 5.39 9.84
N ARG A 239 6.57 6.03 9.87
CA ARG A 239 7.15 6.64 8.66
C ARG A 239 8.06 5.70 7.89
N ASP A 240 8.82 4.88 8.61
CA ASP A 240 9.85 4.01 8.03
C ASP A 240 9.66 2.55 8.42
N GLU A 241 9.04 2.29 9.56
CA GLU A 241 8.69 0.95 10.03
C GLU A 241 7.54 1.07 11.02
N GLY A 242 6.82 -0.03 11.25
CA GLY A 242 5.75 -0.07 12.25
C GLY A 242 4.71 -1.14 11.96
N ALA A 243 3.56 -1.02 12.62
CA ALA A 243 2.42 -1.87 12.34
C ALA A 243 1.73 -1.41 11.05
N TYR A 244 1.05 -2.32 10.36
CA TYR A 244 0.12 -1.96 9.30
C TYR A 244 -1.22 -2.67 9.45
N LEU A 245 -2.26 -1.98 9.00
CA LEU A 245 -3.60 -2.53 8.84
C LEU A 245 -3.94 -2.61 7.36
N ALA A 246 -4.66 -3.66 6.98
CA ALA A 246 -5.04 -3.90 5.60
C ALA A 246 -6.54 -4.22 5.52
N LEU A 247 -7.30 -3.35 4.86
CA LEU A 247 -8.76 -3.40 4.84
C LEU A 247 -9.23 -3.62 3.40
N SER A 248 -10.04 -4.66 3.19
CA SER A 248 -10.71 -4.87 1.90
C SER A 248 -11.79 -3.81 1.67
N ALA A 249 -12.21 -3.62 0.42
CA ALA A 249 -13.32 -2.73 0.09
C ALA A 249 -14.58 -3.01 0.92
N THR A 250 -14.91 -4.28 1.15
CA THR A 250 -16.06 -4.66 1.99
C THR A 250 -15.86 -4.21 3.44
N ALA A 251 -14.66 -4.38 4.01
CA ALA A 251 -14.35 -3.94 5.36
C ALA A 251 -14.43 -2.41 5.47
N VAL A 252 -13.86 -1.67 4.51
CA VAL A 252 -13.93 -0.20 4.45
C VAL A 252 -15.38 0.29 4.32
N ALA A 253 -16.19 -0.36 3.48
CA ALA A 253 -17.60 -0.02 3.31
C ALA A 253 -18.42 -0.28 4.60
N ALA A 254 -18.05 -1.28 5.39
CA ALA A 254 -18.71 -1.62 6.64
C ALA A 254 -18.43 -0.64 7.78
N LEU A 255 -17.40 0.22 7.68
CA LEU A 255 -17.07 1.21 8.72
C LEU A 255 -18.12 2.31 8.87
N GLY A 256 -18.90 2.59 7.84
CA GLY A 256 -19.91 3.64 7.86
C GLY A 256 -20.13 4.31 6.51
N PRO A 257 -20.99 5.33 6.43
CA PRO A 257 -21.19 6.12 5.21
C PRO A 257 -19.92 6.85 4.81
N GLU A 258 -19.89 7.44 3.61
CA GLU A 258 -18.78 8.30 3.23
C GLU A 258 -18.77 9.56 4.11
N PRO A 259 -17.65 9.92 4.75
CA PRO A 259 -17.58 11.15 5.52
C PRO A 259 -17.82 12.34 4.59
N THR A 260 -18.64 13.29 5.03
CA THR A 260 -18.81 14.55 4.31
C THR A 260 -17.47 15.31 4.36
N PRO A 261 -16.88 15.68 3.20
CA PRO A 261 -15.67 16.49 3.20
C PRO A 261 -15.91 17.78 4.00
N GLY A 262 -15.07 18.03 4.99
CA GLY A 262 -15.10 19.26 5.77
C GLY A 262 -14.48 20.43 4.99
N SER A 263 -14.40 21.59 5.64
CA SER A 263 -13.81 22.79 5.06
C SER A 263 -12.28 22.77 5.03
N ALA A 264 -11.65 21.79 5.70
CA ALA A 264 -10.20 21.69 5.73
C ALA A 264 -9.68 21.19 4.37
N PRO A 265 -8.68 21.88 3.78
CA PRO A 265 -8.07 21.39 2.56
C PRO A 265 -7.45 20.02 2.79
N ASP A 266 -7.42 19.20 1.74
CA ASP A 266 -6.75 17.90 1.70
C ASP A 266 -7.28 16.87 2.70
N GLN A 267 -8.45 17.10 3.31
CA GLN A 267 -9.06 16.14 4.22
C GLN A 267 -9.25 14.78 3.53
N PRO A 268 -8.89 13.65 4.20
CA PRO A 268 -9.14 12.32 3.67
C PRO A 268 -10.60 12.13 3.27
N ALA A 269 -10.82 11.73 2.02
CA ALA A 269 -12.14 11.49 1.43
C ALA A 269 -12.30 10.01 1.03
N ARG A 270 -13.51 9.60 0.63
CA ARG A 270 -13.82 8.24 0.15
C ARG A 270 -13.31 7.16 1.11
N GLY A 271 -12.60 6.14 0.60
CA GLY A 271 -12.06 5.02 1.37
C GLY A 271 -11.10 5.48 2.47
N PHE A 272 -10.17 6.39 2.18
CA PHE A 272 -9.27 6.95 3.19
C PHE A 272 -10.02 7.71 4.27
N GLY A 273 -11.03 8.51 3.89
CA GLY A 273 -11.90 9.19 4.84
C GLY A 273 -12.60 8.22 5.78
N ARG A 274 -13.22 7.15 5.24
CA ARG A 274 -13.91 6.14 6.07
C ARG A 274 -12.97 5.48 7.05
N VAL A 275 -11.78 5.09 6.59
CA VAL A 275 -10.78 4.47 7.46
C VAL A 275 -10.29 5.46 8.52
N TYR A 276 -9.95 6.69 8.13
CA TYR A 276 -9.42 7.68 9.07
C TYR A 276 -10.42 8.11 10.15
N PHE A 277 -11.69 8.33 9.79
CA PHE A 277 -12.69 8.85 10.73
C PHE A 277 -13.45 7.76 11.51
N TYR A 278 -13.54 6.53 10.99
CA TYR A 278 -14.39 5.49 11.57
C TYR A 278 -13.64 4.24 12.03
N GLN A 279 -12.40 3.99 11.57
CA GLN A 279 -11.60 2.88 12.11
C GLN A 279 -10.95 3.31 13.45
N PRO A 280 -11.25 2.63 14.58
CA PRO A 280 -10.73 3.02 15.88
C PRO A 280 -9.19 3.04 15.92
N GLY A 281 -8.61 4.10 16.49
CA GLY A 281 -7.17 4.25 16.70
C GLY A 281 -6.37 4.72 15.48
N VAL A 282 -6.95 4.70 14.28
CA VAL A 282 -6.21 5.06 13.05
C VAL A 282 -5.85 6.55 13.04
N SER A 283 -6.79 7.44 13.37
CA SER A 283 -6.50 8.89 13.43
C SER A 283 -5.43 9.23 14.47
N GLU A 284 -5.46 8.56 15.62
CA GLU A 284 -4.52 8.72 16.72
C GLU A 284 -3.16 8.12 16.40
N ALA A 285 -3.07 7.10 15.55
CA ALA A 285 -1.81 6.53 15.09
C ALA A 285 -1.16 7.42 14.00
N LEU A 286 -1.96 7.88 13.04
CA LEU A 286 -1.46 8.64 11.88
C LEU A 286 -1.20 10.13 12.15
N GLY A 287 -1.97 10.75 13.05
CA GLY A 287 -1.97 12.21 13.22
C GLY A 287 -2.64 12.94 12.06
N ALA A 288 -2.40 14.25 11.95
CA ALA A 288 -3.02 15.05 10.91
C ALA A 288 -2.54 14.64 9.50
N TRP A 289 -3.40 14.81 8.49
CA TRP A 289 -2.97 14.67 7.09
C TRP A 289 -2.04 15.82 6.71
N THR A 290 -1.07 15.51 5.85
CA THR A 290 -0.02 16.46 5.41
C THR A 290 0.03 16.62 3.90
N SER A 291 -0.83 15.91 3.16
CA SER A 291 -0.94 16.00 1.71
C SER A 291 -2.38 15.75 1.27
N PRO A 292 -2.76 16.19 0.05
CA PRO A 292 -3.92 15.65 -0.64
C PRO A 292 -3.76 14.14 -0.88
N GLU A 293 -4.87 13.50 -1.26
CA GLU A 293 -4.83 12.18 -1.89
C GLU A 293 -4.17 12.31 -3.27
N ILE A 294 -3.04 11.62 -3.46
CA ILE A 294 -2.28 11.61 -4.71
C ILE A 294 -2.64 10.34 -5.47
N ALA A 295 -3.25 10.48 -6.65
CA ALA A 295 -3.53 9.35 -7.51
C ALA A 295 -2.22 8.85 -8.16
N LEU A 296 -2.00 7.54 -8.10
CA LEU A 296 -0.93 6.82 -8.77
C LEU A 296 -1.48 6.29 -10.09
N ARG A 297 -1.28 7.01 -11.18
CA ARG A 297 -1.81 6.72 -12.51
C ARG A 297 -0.79 7.08 -13.59
N ASP A 298 -0.98 6.55 -14.79
CA ASP A 298 -0.18 6.85 -15.97
C ASP A 298 1.32 6.56 -15.77
N ASP A 299 2.16 7.58 -15.60
CA ASP A 299 3.61 7.47 -15.37
C ASP A 299 3.98 7.30 -13.88
N THR A 300 3.00 7.39 -12.98
CA THR A 300 3.20 7.29 -11.52
C THR A 300 2.59 6.02 -10.91
N LEU A 301 2.39 4.97 -11.70
CA LEU A 301 1.80 3.70 -11.23
C LEU A 301 2.56 3.13 -10.02
N GLY A 302 1.82 2.50 -9.12
CA GLY A 302 2.40 1.66 -8.08
C GLY A 302 2.72 0.28 -8.65
N VAL A 303 3.54 -0.49 -7.93
CA VAL A 303 3.84 -1.89 -8.27
C VAL A 303 3.67 -2.76 -7.03
N ILE A 304 3.10 -3.95 -7.17
CA ILE A 304 2.93 -4.91 -6.08
C ILE A 304 3.52 -6.26 -6.45
N GLN A 305 4.14 -6.95 -5.48
CA GLN A 305 4.59 -8.32 -5.64
C GLN A 305 4.28 -9.14 -4.40
N PHE A 306 3.73 -10.34 -4.61
CA PHE A 306 3.36 -11.26 -3.53
C PHE A 306 4.48 -12.25 -3.23
N PHE A 307 4.64 -12.52 -1.94
CA PHE A 307 5.58 -13.49 -1.40
C PHE A 307 4.83 -14.47 -0.48
N GLU A 308 5.47 -15.58 -0.14
CA GLU A 308 4.90 -16.59 0.75
C GLU A 308 4.43 -16.01 2.09
N GLN A 309 5.23 -15.10 2.66
CA GLN A 309 5.05 -14.55 3.99
C GLN A 309 4.84 -13.04 4.01
N GLY A 310 4.48 -12.45 2.86
CA GLY A 310 4.22 -11.02 2.80
C GLY A 310 4.00 -10.48 1.41
N THR A 311 4.24 -9.18 1.25
CA THR A 311 4.02 -8.44 0.01
C THR A 311 4.97 -7.25 -0.04
N MET A 312 5.47 -6.90 -1.22
CA MET A 312 6.14 -5.62 -1.44
C MET A 312 5.22 -4.69 -2.23
N ILE A 313 5.21 -3.41 -1.86
CA ILE A 313 4.49 -2.34 -2.55
C ILE A 313 5.48 -1.23 -2.90
N TYR A 314 5.52 -0.85 -4.17
CA TYR A 314 6.28 0.28 -4.67
C TYR A 314 5.35 1.46 -4.91
N THR A 315 5.80 2.66 -4.54
CA THR A 315 5.23 3.93 -4.97
C THR A 315 6.33 4.77 -5.62
N SER A 316 6.02 5.39 -6.75
CA SER A 316 6.91 6.34 -7.43
C SER A 316 7.06 7.65 -6.67
N ILE A 317 6.11 7.97 -5.79
CA ILE A 317 6.06 9.21 -5.01
C ILE A 317 5.97 8.88 -3.53
N TYR A 318 6.95 9.35 -2.74
CA TYR A 318 6.92 9.31 -1.29
C TYR A 318 7.36 10.65 -0.68
N ARG A 319 6.42 11.32 0.00
CA ARG A 319 6.56 12.63 0.65
C ARG A 319 7.14 13.72 -0.28
N SER A 320 7.39 14.91 0.28
CA SER A 320 7.86 16.10 -0.45
C SER A 320 9.24 15.96 -1.09
N ALA A 321 9.96 14.86 -0.87
CA ALA A 321 11.24 14.60 -1.50
C ALA A 321 11.13 13.98 -2.90
N GLY A 322 9.92 13.58 -3.35
CA GLY A 322 9.70 13.00 -4.67
C GLY A 322 10.50 11.71 -4.90
N ARG A 323 10.82 10.97 -3.83
CA ARG A 323 11.59 9.74 -3.91
C ARG A 323 10.63 8.57 -4.02
N ALA A 324 10.95 7.63 -4.90
CA ALA A 324 10.28 6.34 -4.92
C ALA A 324 10.57 5.56 -3.63
N SER A 325 9.63 4.73 -3.19
CA SER A 325 9.77 3.93 -1.97
C SER A 325 9.18 2.54 -2.15
N ILE A 326 9.80 1.56 -1.50
CA ILE A 326 9.34 0.19 -1.39
C ILE A 326 8.91 -0.06 0.06
N PHE A 327 7.66 -0.44 0.26
CA PHE A 327 7.14 -0.96 1.52
C PHE A 327 7.20 -2.47 1.49
N VAL A 328 7.80 -3.07 2.51
CA VAL A 328 7.84 -4.51 2.76
C VAL A 328 6.82 -4.80 3.84
N LEU A 329 5.75 -5.54 3.50
CA LEU A 329 4.65 -5.88 4.39
C LEU A 329 4.77 -7.36 4.77
N TYR A 330 4.96 -7.64 6.05
CA TYR A 330 5.09 -9.00 6.57
C TYR A 330 3.74 -9.53 7.08
N ASN A 331 3.50 -10.84 6.97
CA ASN A 331 2.28 -11.47 7.51
C ASN A 331 2.12 -11.31 9.04
N SER A 332 3.17 -10.87 9.74
CA SER A 332 3.11 -10.49 11.17
C SER A 332 2.30 -9.22 11.44
N GLY A 333 1.90 -8.47 10.40
CA GLY A 333 1.27 -7.16 10.55
C GLY A 333 2.28 -6.02 10.74
N MET A 334 3.57 -6.28 10.53
CA MET A 334 4.62 -5.27 10.55
C MET A 334 5.03 -4.88 9.13
N PHE A 335 5.48 -3.64 8.96
CA PHE A 335 6.06 -3.17 7.71
C PHE A 335 7.40 -2.47 7.94
N GLU A 336 8.21 -2.44 6.88
CA GLU A 336 9.43 -1.64 6.76
C GLU A 336 9.42 -0.89 5.42
N ARG A 337 10.02 0.30 5.37
CA ARG A 337 10.11 1.15 4.18
C ARG A 337 11.57 1.30 3.78
N TYR A 338 11.80 1.21 2.48
CA TYR A 338 13.10 1.40 1.85
C TYR A 338 12.99 2.47 0.77
N ASP A 339 13.95 3.40 0.73
CA ASP A 339 14.12 4.30 -0.42
C ASP A 339 14.50 3.46 -1.64
N ASP A 340 13.75 3.56 -2.74
CA ASP A 340 14.16 2.93 -4.00
C ASP A 340 15.23 3.78 -4.69
N SER A 341 16.44 3.68 -4.16
CA SER A 341 17.63 4.32 -4.72
C SER A 341 18.12 3.66 -6.01
N PHE A 342 17.50 2.55 -6.43
CA PHE A 342 18.05 1.75 -7.50
C PHE A 342 17.72 2.24 -8.90
N GLY A 343 16.79 3.21 -9.02
CA GLY A 343 16.44 3.89 -10.26
C GLY A 343 15.82 2.96 -11.32
N GLY A 344 14.73 3.41 -11.93
CA GLY A 344 14.29 2.91 -13.23
C GLY A 344 15.28 3.27 -14.33
#